data_AF-A0A538T016-F1
#
_entry.id   AF-A0A538T016-F1
#
_cell.length_a   1.000
_cell.length_b   1.000
_cell.length_c   1.000
_cell.angle_alpha   90.00
_cell.angle_beta   90.00
_cell.angle_gamma   90.00
#
_symmetry.space_group_name_H-M   'P 1'
#
loop_
_entity.id
_entity.type
_entity.pdbx_description
1 polymer ?
#
loop_
_entity_poly.entity_id
_entity_poly.type
_entity_poly.pdbx_seq_one_letter_code
_entity_poly.pdbx_strand_id
1 'polypeptide(L)'
;MSSISVAKETWPPLKLSEWEDTRATLHLWTQVVGKICLALTPLTNHWWNVTFHFTARGLSTPAMTVGGRTLRMTFDFVEHQLVFQTSDGVTKTIPLEPRTVAEFFERVMETLRDLGIQVHIWTMPVEIPDPIRFEKDVTHHSYDRDAVNAFWRALLAMKPVFEKFRCAFIGKCSPLHFFWGGFDLAVTRFNGKRAPERPGANSIDREAYSHEVISHGFWPGRLPALDACFYAYAAPEPHGFKEAKILPAAAYYDKGW
;
A
#
# COMPACT_ATOMS: atom_id res chain seq x y z
N MET A 1 3.10 28.58 -18.29
CA MET A 1 2.92 27.46 -17.33
C MET A 1 3.79 27.76 -16.14
N SER A 2 3.19 28.09 -14.99
CA SER A 2 3.94 28.45 -13.79
C SER A 2 4.75 27.24 -13.35
N SER A 3 6.08 27.38 -13.29
CA SER A 3 6.92 26.42 -12.60
C SER A 3 6.50 26.44 -11.14
N ILE A 4 5.80 25.40 -10.69
CA ILE A 4 5.70 25.12 -9.27
C ILE A 4 7.15 24.92 -8.84
N SER A 5 7.77 25.95 -8.25
CA SER A 5 8.97 25.73 -7.48
C SER A 5 8.50 24.83 -6.36
N VAL A 6 8.80 23.53 -6.47
CA VAL A 6 8.72 22.63 -5.34
C VAL A 6 9.64 23.30 -4.33
N ALA A 7 9.04 23.95 -3.32
CA ALA A 7 9.78 24.40 -2.17
C ALA A 7 10.64 23.20 -1.75
N LYS A 8 11.88 23.47 -1.34
CA LYS A 8 12.81 22.46 -0.84
C LYS A 8 12.23 21.90 0.47
N GLU A 9 11.08 21.25 0.42
CA GLU A 9 10.51 20.46 1.49
C GLU A 9 11.44 19.27 1.58
N THR A 10 12.39 19.39 2.49
CA THR A 10 13.23 18.29 2.94
C THR A 10 12.29 17.15 3.26
N TRP A 11 12.38 16.06 2.50
CA TRP A 11 11.62 14.86 2.82
C TRP A 11 11.94 14.47 4.25
N PRO A 12 10.92 14.13 5.07
CA PRO A 12 11.19 13.76 6.44
C PRO A 12 12.08 12.51 6.47
N PRO A 13 13.01 12.41 7.43
CA PRO A 13 13.79 11.19 7.58
C PRO A 13 12.85 10.01 7.87
N LEU A 14 13.08 8.89 7.20
CA LEU A 14 12.35 7.64 7.39
C LEU A 14 13.34 6.50 7.64
N LYS A 15 14.14 6.65 8.69
CA LYS A 15 15.07 5.61 9.10
C LYS A 15 14.29 4.48 9.76
N LEU A 16 14.42 3.26 9.25
CA LEU A 16 13.60 2.13 9.67
C LEU A 16 13.70 1.88 11.18
N SER A 17 14.91 1.97 11.72
CA SER A 17 15.17 1.77 13.16
C SER A 17 14.40 2.69 14.09
N GLU A 18 13.88 3.82 13.59
CA GLU A 18 13.17 4.82 14.42
C GLU A 18 11.67 4.55 14.50
N TRP A 19 11.11 3.70 13.63
CA TRP A 19 9.65 3.50 13.57
C TRP A 19 9.21 2.09 13.18
N GLU A 20 10.11 1.11 13.09
CA GLU A 20 9.82 -0.25 12.63
C GLU A 20 8.60 -0.89 13.33
N ASP A 21 8.51 -0.82 14.66
CA ASP A 21 7.40 -1.43 15.38
C ASP A 21 6.05 -0.79 15.00
N THR A 22 6.05 0.53 14.78
CA THR A 22 4.88 1.28 14.30
C THR A 22 4.57 0.94 12.84
N ARG A 23 5.60 0.83 11.98
CA ARG A 23 5.45 0.44 10.57
C ARG A 23 4.86 -0.97 10.46
N ALA A 24 5.39 -1.94 11.20
CA ALA A 24 4.94 -3.33 11.20
C ALA A 24 3.48 -3.45 11.67
N THR A 25 3.12 -2.75 12.75
CA THR A 25 1.74 -2.71 13.25
C THR A 25 0.80 -2.06 12.23
N LEU A 26 1.19 -0.90 11.67
CA LEU A 26 0.39 -0.21 10.66
C LEU A 26 0.25 -1.03 9.37
N HIS A 27 1.30 -1.74 8.95
CA HIS A 27 1.25 -2.66 7.81
C HIS A 27 0.16 -3.71 8.01
N LEU A 28 0.14 -4.39 9.15
CA LEU A 28 -0.88 -5.38 9.47
C LEU A 28 -2.29 -4.76 9.53
N TRP A 29 -2.44 -3.56 10.09
CA TRP A 29 -3.72 -2.85 10.07
C TRP A 29 -4.18 -2.52 8.65
N THR A 30 -3.28 -2.07 7.77
CA THR A 30 -3.61 -1.86 6.36
C THR A 30 -4.00 -3.17 5.66
N GLN A 31 -3.42 -4.31 6.04
CA GLN A 31 -3.86 -5.61 5.50
C GLN A 31 -5.27 -5.99 5.94
N VAL A 32 -5.68 -5.70 7.18
CA VAL A 32 -7.07 -5.92 7.64
C VAL A 32 -8.04 -5.18 6.72
N VAL A 33 -7.83 -3.87 6.55
CA VAL A 33 -8.67 -3.01 5.71
C VAL A 33 -8.59 -3.43 4.23
N GLY A 34 -7.39 -3.79 3.77
CA GLY A 34 -7.13 -4.22 2.41
C GLY A 34 -7.85 -5.52 2.04
N LYS A 35 -7.92 -6.46 2.97
CA LYS A 35 -8.68 -7.71 2.79
C LYS A 35 -10.19 -7.51 2.81
N ILE A 36 -10.69 -6.53 3.58
CA ILE A 36 -12.09 -6.11 3.49
C ILE A 36 -12.35 -5.54 2.09
N CYS A 37 -11.45 -4.69 1.58
CA CYS A 37 -11.52 -4.19 0.22
C CYS A 37 -11.50 -5.30 -0.83
N LEU A 38 -10.65 -6.31 -0.65
CA LEU A 38 -10.60 -7.49 -1.50
C LEU A 38 -11.91 -8.27 -1.52
N ALA A 39 -12.55 -8.45 -0.36
CA ALA A 39 -13.82 -9.15 -0.26
C ALA A 39 -15.01 -8.36 -0.86
N LEU A 40 -14.93 -7.03 -0.88
CA LEU A 40 -16.03 -6.14 -1.29
C LEU A 40 -15.85 -5.51 -2.68
N THR A 41 -14.83 -5.93 -3.44
CA THR A 41 -14.60 -5.39 -4.79
C THR A 41 -14.42 -6.53 -5.80
N PRO A 42 -14.95 -6.38 -7.02
CA PRO A 42 -14.66 -7.33 -8.08
C PRO A 42 -13.19 -7.23 -8.47
N LEU A 43 -12.58 -8.39 -8.76
CA LEU A 43 -11.21 -8.45 -9.23
C LEU A 43 -11.03 -7.55 -10.46
N THR A 44 -10.10 -6.61 -10.35
CA THR A 44 -9.56 -5.87 -11.49
C THR A 44 -8.16 -6.39 -11.73
N ASN A 45 -7.78 -6.52 -13.01
CA ASN A 45 -6.49 -7.07 -13.39
C ASN A 45 -5.33 -6.46 -12.59
N HIS A 46 -4.34 -7.30 -12.27
CA HIS A 46 -3.18 -6.93 -11.45
C HIS A 46 -3.53 -6.46 -10.04
N TRP A 47 -4.67 -6.90 -9.49
CA TRP A 47 -5.17 -6.55 -8.16
C TRP A 47 -5.43 -5.05 -7.96
N TRP A 48 -5.66 -4.31 -9.04
CA TRP A 48 -5.85 -2.85 -8.98
C TRP A 48 -7.14 -2.42 -8.27
N ASN A 49 -8.08 -3.34 -8.02
CA ASN A 49 -9.31 -3.06 -7.26
C ASN A 49 -9.09 -2.88 -5.75
N VAL A 50 -7.94 -3.30 -5.20
CA VAL A 50 -7.72 -3.30 -3.74
C VAL A 50 -6.65 -2.34 -3.26
N THR A 51 -6.07 -1.55 -4.15
CA THR A 51 -5.01 -0.61 -3.78
C THR A 51 -5.59 0.60 -3.06
N PHE A 52 -4.85 1.15 -2.09
CA PHE A 52 -5.26 2.39 -1.45
C PHE A 52 -4.86 3.60 -2.29
N HIS A 53 -5.73 4.61 -2.26
CA HIS A 53 -5.56 5.88 -2.91
C HIS A 53 -5.17 6.96 -1.92
N PHE A 54 -4.41 7.93 -2.40
CA PHE A 54 -4.04 9.10 -1.64
C PHE A 54 -5.24 10.01 -1.41
N THR A 55 -5.38 10.48 -0.18
CA THR A 55 -6.24 11.59 0.18
C THR A 55 -5.40 12.76 0.68
N ALA A 56 -6.02 13.91 0.87
CA ALA A 56 -5.37 15.05 1.52
C ALA A 56 -4.98 14.79 2.99
N ARG A 57 -5.36 13.64 3.58
CA ARG A 57 -5.15 13.32 5.01
C ARG A 57 -4.53 11.94 5.27
N GLY A 58 -4.32 11.12 4.23
CA GLY A 58 -3.80 9.76 4.39
C GLY A 58 -4.17 8.84 3.23
N LEU A 59 -4.54 7.60 3.52
CA LEU A 59 -4.78 6.54 2.54
C LEU A 59 -6.21 6.00 2.64
N SER A 60 -6.86 5.79 1.50
CA SER A 60 -8.27 5.38 1.45
C SER A 60 -8.49 4.22 0.49
N THR A 61 -9.41 3.33 0.83
CA THR A 61 -9.93 2.35 -0.13
C THR A 61 -10.63 3.06 -1.30
N PRO A 62 -10.80 2.41 -2.46
CA PRO A 62 -11.84 2.81 -3.39
C PRO A 62 -13.22 2.78 -2.71
N ALA A 63 -14.22 3.35 -3.38
CA ALA A 63 -15.61 3.19 -2.96
C ALA A 63 -16.04 1.72 -3.20
N MET A 64 -16.27 0.98 -2.13
CA MET A 64 -16.64 -0.43 -2.18
C MET A 64 -18.17 -0.56 -2.15
N THR A 65 -18.77 -1.34 -3.04
CA THR A 65 -20.23 -1.53 -3.04
C THR A 65 -20.61 -2.69 -2.12
N VAL A 66 -21.51 -2.43 -1.16
CA VAL A 66 -22.00 -3.45 -0.22
C VAL A 66 -23.47 -3.20 0.13
N GLY A 67 -24.32 -4.21 -0.12
CA GLY A 67 -25.75 -4.14 0.21
C GLY A 67 -26.49 -2.94 -0.41
N GLY A 68 -26.17 -2.57 -1.65
CA GLY A 68 -26.78 -1.42 -2.35
C GLY A 68 -26.29 -0.04 -1.90
N ARG A 69 -25.31 0.02 -0.97
CA ARG A 69 -24.64 1.24 -0.52
C ARG A 69 -23.16 1.21 -0.91
N THR A 70 -22.47 2.34 -0.79
CA THR A 70 -21.00 2.34 -0.84
C THR A 70 -20.40 2.50 0.54
N LEU A 71 -19.33 1.78 0.84
CA LEU A 71 -18.45 1.97 1.99
C LEU A 71 -17.09 2.46 1.51
N ARG A 72 -16.52 3.44 2.21
CA ARG A 72 -15.12 3.83 2.09
C ARG A 72 -14.46 3.81 3.46
N MET A 73 -13.26 3.24 3.52
CA MET A 73 -12.44 3.20 4.72
C MET A 73 -11.17 4.02 4.49
N THR A 74 -10.88 4.98 5.37
CA THR A 74 -9.76 5.91 5.22
C THR A 74 -8.92 5.93 6.48
N PHE A 75 -7.64 5.60 6.36
CA PHE A 75 -6.64 5.94 7.35
C PHE A 75 -6.36 7.45 7.25
N ASP A 76 -6.89 8.21 8.21
CA ASP A 76 -6.60 9.62 8.40
C ASP A 76 -5.40 9.74 9.34
N PHE A 77 -4.24 10.10 8.79
CA PHE A 77 -2.97 10.25 9.49
C PHE A 77 -2.75 11.65 10.05
N VAL A 78 -3.77 12.52 9.96
CA VAL A 78 -3.77 13.86 10.57
C VAL A 78 -4.54 13.82 11.88
N GLU A 79 -5.77 13.29 11.88
CA GLU A 79 -6.52 13.05 13.13
C GLU A 79 -6.13 11.73 13.82
N HIS A 80 -5.38 10.86 13.15
CA HIS A 80 -5.04 9.49 13.58
C HIS A 80 -6.28 8.66 13.89
N GLN A 81 -7.08 8.42 12.85
CA GLN A 81 -8.29 7.62 12.92
C GLN A 81 -8.51 6.81 11.64
N LEU A 82 -9.07 5.61 11.77
CA LEU A 82 -9.67 4.89 10.65
C LEU A 82 -11.13 5.36 10.52
N VAL A 83 -11.46 6.03 9.43
CA VAL A 83 -12.79 6.58 9.14
C VAL A 83 -13.54 5.65 8.21
N PHE A 84 -14.76 5.27 8.59
CA PHE A 84 -15.72 4.53 7.78
C PHE A 84 -16.80 5.51 7.33
N GLN A 85 -17.03 5.60 6.03
CA GLN A 85 -18.05 6.46 5.45
C GLN A 85 -18.96 5.65 4.54
N THR A 86 -20.26 5.80 4.71
CA THR A 86 -21.27 5.16 3.86
C THR A 86 -22.05 6.18 3.03
N SER A 87 -22.58 5.76 1.89
CA SER A 87 -23.33 6.64 0.97
C SER A 87 -24.65 7.18 1.54
N ASP A 88 -25.14 6.62 2.64
CA ASP A 88 -26.32 7.08 3.39
C ASP A 88 -25.97 8.11 4.47
N GLY A 89 -24.73 8.61 4.48
CA GLY A 89 -24.29 9.72 5.35
C GLY A 89 -23.75 9.30 6.71
N VAL A 90 -23.75 8.00 7.04
CA VAL A 90 -23.18 7.53 8.32
C VAL A 90 -21.65 7.59 8.26
N THR A 91 -21.08 8.12 9.34
CA THR A 91 -19.63 8.09 9.58
C THR A 91 -19.34 7.45 10.93
N LYS A 92 -18.40 6.52 10.96
CA LYS A 92 -17.86 5.90 12.18
C LYS A 92 -16.34 6.03 12.17
N THR A 93 -15.72 6.07 13.34
CA THR A 93 -14.27 6.21 13.46
C THR A 93 -13.72 5.25 14.50
N ILE A 94 -12.50 4.79 14.27
CA ILE A 94 -11.69 4.05 15.25
C ILE A 94 -10.39 4.84 15.45
N PRO A 95 -10.03 5.25 16.68
CA PRO A 95 -8.75 5.89 16.94
C PRO A 95 -7.58 4.96 16.56
N LEU A 96 -6.59 5.53 15.88
CA LEU A 96 -5.28 4.92 15.63
C LEU A 96 -4.36 5.33 16.79
N GLU A 97 -4.10 4.39 17.67
CA GLU A 97 -3.35 4.54 18.92
C GLU A 97 -2.76 3.17 19.28
N PRO A 98 -1.75 3.09 20.16
CA PRO A 98 -1.14 1.82 20.54
C PRO A 98 -2.20 0.78 20.94
N ARG A 99 -2.27 -0.30 20.18
CA ARG A 99 -3.28 -1.37 20.28
C ARG A 99 -2.80 -2.58 19.51
N THR A 100 -3.09 -3.77 20.04
CA THR A 100 -2.77 -5.01 19.33
C THR A 100 -3.49 -5.11 17.98
N VAL A 101 -2.91 -5.84 17.03
CA VAL A 101 -3.58 -6.16 15.77
C VAL A 101 -4.88 -6.94 16.00
N ALA A 102 -4.93 -7.83 17.01
CA ALA A 102 -6.14 -8.56 17.39
C ALA A 102 -7.29 -7.64 17.81
N GLU A 103 -7.04 -6.70 18.72
CA GLU A 103 -8.06 -5.74 19.16
C GLU A 103 -8.43 -4.76 18.03
N PHE A 104 -7.48 -4.35 17.19
CA PHE A 104 -7.79 -3.53 16.01
C PHE A 104 -8.71 -4.27 15.04
N PHE A 105 -8.40 -5.53 14.73
CA PHE A 105 -9.22 -6.39 13.87
C PHE A 105 -10.63 -6.55 14.45
N GLU A 106 -10.76 -6.85 15.73
CA GLU A 106 -12.06 -6.99 16.39
C GLU A 106 -12.90 -5.70 16.27
N ARG A 107 -12.32 -4.55 16.60
CA ARG A 107 -13.00 -3.24 16.52
C ARG A 107 -13.41 -2.87 15.09
N VAL A 108 -12.60 -3.21 14.09
CA VAL A 108 -12.95 -3.02 12.68
C VAL A 108 -14.17 -3.88 12.32
N MET A 109 -14.14 -5.16 12.69
CA MET A 109 -15.24 -6.07 12.38
C MET A 109 -16.53 -5.72 13.15
N GLU A 110 -16.42 -5.24 14.39
CA GLU A 110 -17.54 -4.67 15.16
C GLU A 110 -18.12 -3.44 14.49
N THR A 111 -17.27 -2.48 14.08
CA THR A 111 -17.72 -1.26 13.41
C THR A 111 -18.47 -1.57 12.11
N LEU A 112 -18.01 -2.58 11.36
CA LEU A 112 -18.73 -3.06 10.17
C LEU A 112 -20.08 -3.67 10.52
N ARG A 113 -20.16 -4.50 11.58
CA ARG A 113 -21.44 -5.05 12.08
C ARG A 113 -22.42 -3.94 12.49
N ASP A 114 -21.95 -2.91 13.19
CA ASP A 114 -22.74 -1.75 13.60
C ASP A 114 -23.28 -0.95 12.40
N LEU A 115 -22.54 -0.93 11.28
CA LEU A 115 -22.98 -0.34 10.01
C LEU A 115 -23.94 -1.26 9.23
N GLY A 116 -24.25 -2.45 9.74
CA GLY A 116 -25.05 -3.47 9.07
C GLY A 116 -24.31 -4.12 7.90
N ILE A 117 -22.98 -4.14 7.93
CA ILE A 117 -22.11 -4.70 6.89
C ILE A 117 -21.52 -6.01 7.40
N GLN A 118 -21.93 -7.12 6.78
CA GLN A 118 -21.33 -8.43 7.01
C GLN A 118 -20.31 -8.73 5.92
N VAL A 119 -19.06 -8.96 6.33
CA VAL A 119 -17.97 -9.36 5.44
C VAL A 119 -17.18 -10.48 6.09
N HIS A 120 -16.76 -11.45 5.30
CA HIS A 120 -15.84 -12.50 5.73
C HIS A 120 -14.51 -12.33 5.01
N ILE A 121 -13.41 -12.36 5.77
CA ILE A 121 -12.06 -12.24 5.22
C ILE A 121 -11.18 -13.39 5.73
N TRP A 122 -10.22 -13.82 4.92
CA TRP A 122 -9.17 -14.73 5.36
C TRP A 122 -8.12 -13.99 6.19
N THR A 123 -8.06 -14.25 7.49
CA THR A 123 -7.34 -13.42 8.47
C THR A 123 -5.83 -13.62 8.54
N MET A 124 -5.26 -14.49 7.72
CA MET A 124 -3.81 -14.67 7.66
C MET A 124 -3.16 -13.52 6.88
N PRO A 125 -2.22 -12.75 7.46
CA PRO A 125 -1.43 -11.79 6.71
C PRO A 125 -0.68 -12.42 5.54
N VAL A 126 -0.35 -11.62 4.52
CA VAL A 126 0.41 -12.03 3.34
C VAL A 126 1.69 -11.20 3.21
N GLU A 127 2.64 -11.67 2.40
CA GLU A 127 3.85 -10.93 2.02
C GLU A 127 4.76 -10.49 3.19
N ILE A 128 4.61 -11.14 4.34
CA ILE A 128 5.47 -10.99 5.52
C ILE A 128 6.01 -12.36 5.97
N PRO A 129 7.22 -12.43 6.56
CA PRO A 129 7.71 -13.66 7.18
C PRO A 129 6.90 -14.00 8.43
N ASP A 130 6.72 -15.30 8.69
CA ASP A 130 6.12 -15.86 9.91
C ASP A 130 4.82 -15.16 10.38
N PRO A 131 3.79 -15.05 9.52
CA PRO A 131 2.59 -14.26 9.83
C PRO A 131 1.77 -14.86 10.97
N ILE A 132 1.34 -14.01 11.90
CA ILE A 132 0.35 -14.32 12.93
C ILE A 132 -1.04 -13.91 12.41
N ARG A 133 -2.04 -14.78 12.55
CA ARG A 133 -3.43 -14.42 12.17
C ARG A 133 -3.89 -13.19 12.94
N PHE A 134 -4.62 -12.29 12.28
CA PHE A 134 -5.02 -11.02 12.88
C PHE A 134 -5.68 -11.19 14.25
N GLU A 135 -6.64 -12.12 14.38
CA GLU A 135 -7.38 -12.35 15.62
C GLU A 135 -6.54 -12.95 16.77
N LYS A 136 -5.27 -13.26 16.52
CA LYS A 136 -4.33 -13.84 17.49
C LYS A 136 -3.10 -12.97 17.72
N ASP A 137 -2.91 -11.93 16.91
CA ASP A 137 -1.70 -11.12 16.95
C ASP A 137 -1.78 -10.08 18.06
N VAL A 138 -1.24 -10.46 19.22
CA VAL A 138 -0.99 -9.61 20.37
C VAL A 138 0.46 -9.12 20.43
N THR A 139 1.28 -9.46 19.43
CA THR A 139 2.70 -9.09 19.35
C THR A 139 2.85 -7.69 18.81
N HIS A 140 2.18 -7.36 17.70
CA HIS A 140 2.27 -6.03 17.07
C HIS A 140 1.25 -5.08 17.70
N HIS A 141 1.73 -4.00 18.33
CA HIS A 141 0.87 -3.09 19.09
C HIS A 141 1.33 -1.63 19.12
N SER A 142 2.44 -1.30 18.48
CA SER A 142 3.03 0.05 18.54
C SER A 142 2.35 0.99 17.56
N TYR A 143 2.11 2.23 17.99
CA TYR A 143 1.63 3.29 17.10
C TYR A 143 2.13 4.65 17.58
N ASP A 144 3.18 5.15 16.93
CA ASP A 144 3.69 6.51 17.09
C ASP A 144 3.03 7.45 16.06
N ARG A 145 2.32 8.47 16.56
CA ARG A 145 1.61 9.45 15.73
C ARG A 145 2.55 10.28 14.86
N ASP A 146 3.67 10.72 15.42
CA ASP A 146 4.62 11.58 14.73
C ASP A 146 5.35 10.80 13.63
N ALA A 147 5.71 9.54 13.90
CA ALA A 147 6.31 8.66 12.90
C ALA A 147 5.37 8.37 11.72
N VAL A 148 4.08 8.09 12.00
CA VAL A 148 3.08 7.87 10.94
C VAL A 148 2.82 9.16 10.15
N ASN A 149 2.82 10.31 10.82
CA ASN A 149 2.69 11.61 10.13
C ASN A 149 3.90 11.88 9.22
N ALA A 150 5.13 11.59 9.69
CA ALA A 150 6.35 11.69 8.90
C ALA A 150 6.30 10.77 7.66
N PHE A 151 5.88 9.51 7.84
CA PHE A 151 5.65 8.58 6.73
C PHE A 151 4.65 9.13 5.72
N TRP A 152 3.50 9.61 6.17
CA TRP A 152 2.49 10.19 5.30
C TRP A 152 3.00 11.42 4.54
N ARG A 153 3.73 12.33 5.20
CA ARG A 153 4.35 13.50 4.57
C ARG A 153 5.38 13.10 3.51
N ALA A 154 6.18 12.06 3.76
CA ALA A 154 7.08 11.52 2.75
C ALA A 154 6.32 11.03 1.51
N LEU A 155 5.25 10.26 1.71
CA LEU A 155 4.43 9.80 0.59
C LEU A 155 3.81 10.97 -0.20
N LEU A 156 3.35 12.03 0.48
CA LEU A 156 2.86 13.25 -0.18
C LEU A 156 3.94 13.97 -0.99
N ALA A 157 5.17 14.04 -0.46
CA ALA A 157 6.29 14.66 -1.16
C ALA A 157 6.71 13.84 -2.40
N MET A 158 6.57 12.52 -2.37
CA MET A 158 6.86 11.61 -3.48
C MET A 158 5.77 11.61 -4.55
N LYS A 159 4.50 11.79 -4.16
CA LYS A 159 3.34 11.76 -5.07
C LYS A 159 3.52 12.57 -6.37
N PRO A 160 3.88 13.87 -6.35
CA PRO A 160 4.05 14.63 -7.59
C PRO A 160 5.19 14.12 -8.48
N VAL A 161 6.21 13.47 -7.91
CA VAL A 161 7.31 12.86 -8.66
C VAL A 161 6.80 11.66 -9.46
N PHE A 162 6.09 10.74 -8.81
CA PHE A 162 5.50 9.57 -9.47
C PHE A 162 4.42 9.96 -10.49
N GLU A 163 3.60 10.97 -10.17
CA GLU A 163 2.58 11.46 -11.10
C GLU A 163 3.20 12.05 -12.35
N LYS A 164 4.20 12.93 -12.21
CA LYS A 164 4.94 13.46 -13.36
C LYS A 164 5.62 12.34 -14.14
N PHE A 165 6.22 11.37 -13.45
CA PHE A 165 6.86 10.22 -14.08
C PHE A 165 5.88 9.45 -14.96
N ARG A 166 4.67 9.14 -14.49
CA ARG A 166 3.69 8.38 -15.29
C ARG A 166 3.03 9.16 -16.43
N CYS A 167 2.93 10.49 -16.34
CA CYS A 167 2.17 11.30 -17.30
C CYS A 167 2.55 11.12 -18.78
N ALA A 168 3.84 10.95 -19.08
CA ALA A 168 4.29 10.87 -20.47
C ALA A 168 4.06 9.49 -21.13
N PHE A 169 3.69 8.47 -20.35
CA PHE A 169 3.50 7.13 -20.85
C PHE A 169 2.05 6.93 -21.35
N ILE A 170 1.90 6.67 -22.65
CA ILE A 170 0.60 6.57 -23.32
C ILE A 170 0.00 5.14 -23.32
N GLY A 171 0.72 4.14 -22.80
CA GLY A 171 0.25 2.77 -22.67
C GLY A 171 -0.49 2.49 -21.36
N LYS A 172 -0.84 1.23 -21.10
CA LYS A 172 -1.48 0.83 -19.84
C LYS A 172 -0.53 1.11 -18.66
N CYS A 173 -0.95 2.02 -17.78
CA CYS A 173 -0.21 2.43 -16.60
C CYS A 173 -1.13 2.51 -15.39
N SER A 174 -0.72 1.94 -14.26
CA SER A 174 -1.46 2.10 -13.01
C SER A 174 -1.56 3.58 -12.61
N PRO A 175 -2.62 3.99 -11.92
CA PRO A 175 -2.55 5.09 -10.96
C PRO A 175 -1.38 4.92 -9.97
N LEU A 176 -1.11 5.96 -9.18
CA LEU A 176 -0.22 5.80 -8.03
C LEU A 176 -0.95 4.95 -6.99
N HIS A 177 -0.50 3.71 -6.83
CA HIS A 177 -1.12 2.73 -5.94
C HIS A 177 -0.31 2.58 -4.67
N PHE A 178 -1.01 2.46 -3.55
CA PHE A 178 -0.42 1.94 -2.32
C PHE A 178 -0.91 0.50 -2.11
N PHE A 179 -0.02 -0.47 -2.21
CA PHE A 179 -0.31 -1.88 -2.00
C PHE A 179 -0.15 -2.21 -0.52
N TRP A 180 -1.24 -2.57 0.14
CA TRP A 180 -1.24 -2.92 1.56
C TRP A 180 -0.57 -4.27 1.86
N GLY A 181 -0.47 -5.15 0.86
CA GLY A 181 0.21 -6.45 1.00
C GLY A 181 1.73 -6.28 1.16
N GLY A 182 2.39 -5.58 0.23
CA GLY A 182 3.81 -5.24 0.30
C GLY A 182 4.15 -3.98 1.12
N PHE A 183 3.14 -3.23 1.56
CA PHE A 183 3.25 -1.93 2.24
C PHE A 183 4.07 -0.90 1.46
N ASP A 184 3.73 -0.78 0.17
CA ASP A 184 4.58 -0.07 -0.77
C ASP A 184 3.78 0.79 -1.76
N LEU A 185 4.46 1.80 -2.26
CA LEU A 185 3.98 2.67 -3.30
C LEU A 185 4.46 2.14 -4.65
N ALA A 186 3.59 2.09 -5.65
CA ALA A 186 3.99 1.67 -6.99
C ALA A 186 3.26 2.41 -8.12
N VAL A 187 4.03 2.65 -9.19
CA VAL A 187 3.56 2.95 -10.55
C VAL A 187 4.06 1.86 -11.46
N THR A 188 3.13 1.26 -12.17
CA THR A 188 3.39 0.05 -12.93
C THR A 188 2.97 0.26 -14.38
N ARG A 189 3.88 0.02 -15.33
CA ARG A 189 3.67 0.19 -16.77
C ARG A 189 3.71 -1.15 -17.48
N PHE A 190 2.78 -1.33 -18.41
CA PHE A 190 2.63 -2.56 -19.19
C PHE A 190 2.85 -2.27 -20.66
N ASN A 191 3.54 -3.19 -21.34
CA ASN A 191 3.72 -3.12 -22.79
C ASN A 191 2.62 -3.85 -23.57
N GLY A 192 1.66 -4.47 -22.88
CA GLY A 192 0.51 -5.17 -23.46
C GLY A 192 0.73 -6.64 -23.79
N LYS A 193 1.95 -7.17 -23.71
CA LYS A 193 2.23 -8.59 -23.95
C LYS A 193 1.91 -9.43 -22.72
N ARG A 194 1.43 -10.66 -22.95
CA ARG A 194 1.28 -11.65 -21.87
C ARG A 194 2.67 -12.09 -21.42
N ALA A 195 2.92 -12.12 -20.11
CA ALA A 195 4.19 -12.59 -19.60
C ALA A 195 4.28 -14.13 -19.74
N PRO A 196 5.50 -14.68 -19.88
CA PRO A 196 5.72 -16.11 -19.72
C PRO A 196 5.20 -16.61 -18.36
N GLU A 197 4.74 -17.85 -18.31
CA GLU A 197 4.35 -18.47 -17.05
C GLU A 197 5.56 -18.50 -16.09
N ARG A 198 5.30 -18.20 -14.82
CA ARG A 198 6.28 -18.27 -13.74
C ARG A 198 6.09 -19.56 -12.98
N PRO A 199 6.98 -20.57 -13.12
CA PRO A 199 6.86 -21.82 -12.38
C PRO A 199 6.82 -21.55 -10.88
N GLY A 200 5.88 -22.20 -10.18
CA GLY A 200 5.74 -22.06 -8.73
C GLY A 200 5.10 -20.76 -8.24
N ALA A 201 4.76 -19.81 -9.12
CA ALA A 201 4.06 -18.59 -8.72
C ALA A 201 2.71 -18.92 -8.08
N ASN A 202 2.42 -18.27 -6.94
CA ASN A 202 1.12 -18.35 -6.29
C ASN A 202 0.06 -17.59 -7.11
N SER A 203 -1.21 -17.64 -6.68
CA SER A 203 -2.30 -16.96 -7.40
C SER A 203 -2.15 -15.44 -7.45
N ILE A 204 -1.55 -14.83 -6.42
CA ILE A 204 -1.32 -13.38 -6.35
C ILE A 204 -0.31 -12.98 -7.43
N ASP A 205 0.83 -13.65 -7.48
CA ASP A 205 1.91 -13.40 -8.45
C ASP A 205 1.46 -13.67 -9.89
N ARG A 206 0.67 -14.74 -10.11
CA ARG A 206 0.16 -15.07 -11.46
C ARG A 206 -0.72 -13.96 -12.03
N GLU A 207 -1.54 -13.33 -11.21
CA GLU A 207 -2.40 -12.23 -11.64
C GLU A 207 -1.62 -10.92 -11.74
N ALA A 208 -0.81 -10.59 -10.72
CA ALA A 208 0.03 -9.39 -10.69
C ALA A 208 0.95 -9.31 -11.92
N TYR A 209 1.59 -10.43 -12.27
CA TYR A 209 2.55 -10.54 -13.37
C TYR A 209 1.99 -11.31 -14.57
N SER A 210 0.67 -11.26 -14.78
CA SER A 210 0.04 -11.90 -15.94
C SER A 210 0.49 -11.31 -17.28
N HIS A 211 1.00 -10.07 -17.27
CA HIS A 211 1.48 -9.32 -18.44
C HIS A 211 2.87 -8.77 -18.18
N GLU A 212 3.65 -8.59 -19.24
CA GLU A 212 4.99 -8.02 -19.15
C GLU A 212 4.92 -6.59 -18.62
N VAL A 213 5.73 -6.33 -17.61
CA VAL A 213 5.59 -5.15 -16.78
C VAL A 213 6.92 -4.60 -16.31
N ILE A 214 6.97 -3.30 -16.08
CA ILE A 214 7.99 -2.65 -15.27
C ILE A 214 7.31 -1.85 -14.16
N SER A 215 7.70 -2.13 -12.92
CA SER A 215 7.19 -1.44 -11.73
C SER A 215 8.26 -0.52 -11.17
N HIS A 216 7.86 0.66 -10.73
CA HIS A 216 8.70 1.64 -10.05
C HIS A 216 7.99 2.02 -8.77
N GLY A 217 8.68 1.98 -7.64
CA GLY A 217 8.02 2.15 -6.37
C GLY A 217 8.92 2.64 -5.26
N PHE A 218 8.34 2.66 -4.07
CA PHE A 218 8.98 3.07 -2.85
C PHE A 218 8.53 2.16 -1.71
N TRP A 219 9.50 1.60 -0.98
CA TRP A 219 9.27 0.96 0.30
C TRP A 219 9.65 1.92 1.41
N PRO A 220 8.84 2.07 2.46
CA PRO A 220 9.19 2.91 3.61
C PRO A 220 10.11 2.18 4.60
N GLY A 221 10.61 1.01 4.20
CA GLY A 221 11.52 0.14 4.92
C GLY A 221 10.94 -1.26 5.08
N ARG A 222 11.82 -2.26 5.15
CA ARG A 222 11.46 -3.67 5.26
C ARG A 222 12.54 -4.45 6.02
N LEU A 223 12.11 -5.32 6.93
CA LEU A 223 13.01 -6.26 7.60
C LEU A 223 13.59 -7.30 6.62
N PRO A 224 14.83 -7.77 6.86
CA PRO A 224 15.65 -7.50 8.04
C PRO A 224 16.56 -6.26 7.96
N ALA A 225 16.76 -5.64 6.79
CA ALA A 225 17.84 -4.65 6.64
C ALA A 225 17.63 -3.59 5.54
N LEU A 226 16.41 -3.43 5.01
CA LEU A 226 16.16 -2.45 3.96
C LEU A 226 15.57 -1.19 4.58
N ASP A 227 16.38 -0.14 4.72
CA ASP A 227 15.87 1.21 4.99
C ASP A 227 14.96 1.69 3.84
N ALA A 228 14.23 2.78 4.06
CA ALA A 228 13.35 3.35 3.05
C ALA A 228 14.09 3.57 1.72
N CYS A 229 13.55 3.02 0.63
CA CYS A 229 14.22 3.01 -0.66
C CYS A 229 13.25 3.13 -1.83
N PHE A 230 13.73 3.68 -2.95
CA PHE A 230 13.06 3.55 -4.24
C PHE A 230 13.54 2.30 -4.93
N TYR A 231 12.63 1.62 -5.62
CA TYR A 231 12.93 0.42 -6.36
C TYR A 231 12.39 0.51 -7.79
N ALA A 232 12.98 -0.27 -8.68
CA ALA A 232 12.41 -0.58 -9.97
C ALA A 232 12.73 -2.04 -10.34
N TYR A 233 11.77 -2.75 -10.89
CA TYR A 233 11.97 -4.10 -11.40
C TYR A 233 11.12 -4.32 -12.64
N ALA A 234 11.56 -5.23 -13.51
CA ALA A 234 10.81 -5.66 -14.67
C ALA A 234 10.53 -7.15 -14.62
N ALA A 235 9.42 -7.54 -15.23
CA ALA A 235 8.78 -8.82 -15.03
C ALA A 235 8.14 -9.25 -16.37
N PRO A 236 8.80 -10.08 -17.20
CA PRO A 236 10.17 -10.58 -17.04
C PRO A 236 11.22 -9.47 -17.17
N GLU A 237 12.41 -9.70 -16.61
CA GLU A 237 13.55 -8.80 -16.75
C GLU A 237 14.01 -8.74 -18.23
N PRO A 238 14.09 -7.55 -18.86
CA PRO A 238 14.61 -7.44 -20.21
C PRO A 238 16.14 -7.57 -20.24
N HIS A 239 16.67 -8.04 -21.37
CA HIS A 239 18.12 -8.12 -21.57
C HIS A 239 18.80 -6.76 -21.35
N GLY A 240 19.87 -6.73 -20.55
CA GLY A 240 20.63 -5.51 -20.26
C GLY A 240 20.11 -4.69 -19.06
N PHE A 241 19.02 -5.12 -18.40
CA PHE A 241 18.38 -4.35 -17.32
C PHE A 241 19.32 -4.16 -16.12
N LYS A 242 19.93 -5.25 -15.64
CA LYS A 242 20.85 -5.22 -14.50
C LYS A 242 22.17 -4.49 -14.77
N GLU A 243 22.56 -4.35 -16.03
CA GLU A 243 23.76 -3.61 -16.45
C GLU A 243 23.50 -2.11 -16.70
N ALA A 244 22.23 -1.69 -16.71
CA ALA A 244 21.87 -0.32 -16.99
C ALA A 244 22.44 0.64 -15.93
N LYS A 245 23.18 1.65 -16.38
CA LYS A 245 23.65 2.73 -15.50
C LYS A 245 22.50 3.70 -15.26
N ILE A 246 22.09 3.81 -14.00
CA ILE A 246 21.04 4.71 -13.56
C ILE A 246 21.59 5.82 -12.66
N LEU A 247 20.80 6.86 -12.47
CA LEU A 247 21.07 7.91 -11.49
C LEU A 247 20.15 7.74 -10.28
N PRO A 248 20.58 8.20 -9.08
CA PRO A 248 21.89 8.79 -8.78
C PRO A 248 23.02 7.75 -8.78
N ALA A 249 24.28 8.18 -8.74
CA ALA A 249 25.44 7.28 -8.77
C ALA A 249 25.49 6.25 -7.61
N ALA A 250 24.76 6.52 -6.53
CA ALA A 250 24.60 5.62 -5.39
C ALA A 250 23.56 4.50 -5.63
N ALA A 251 22.75 4.59 -6.69
CA ALA A 251 21.80 3.54 -7.04
C ALA A 251 22.53 2.32 -7.60
N TYR A 252 22.03 1.13 -7.28
CA TYR A 252 22.64 -0.14 -7.64
C TYR A 252 21.58 -1.19 -7.98
N TYR A 253 21.99 -2.22 -8.71
CA TYR A 253 21.17 -3.40 -8.93
C TYR A 253 21.33 -4.35 -7.75
N ASP A 254 20.24 -4.61 -7.03
CA ASP A 254 20.24 -5.58 -5.94
C ASP A 254 20.05 -7.00 -6.51
N LYS A 255 20.99 -7.90 -6.20
CA LYS A 255 20.97 -9.30 -6.66
C LYS A 255 20.19 -10.22 -5.72
N GLY A 256 19.75 -9.70 -4.56
CA GLY A 256 19.04 -10.45 -3.53
C GLY A 256 17.52 -10.48 -3.71
N TRP A 257 17.01 -9.87 -4.78
CA TRP A 257 15.58 -9.76 -5.10
C TRP A 257 15.24 -10.40 -6.44
#